data_AF-J9FZR4-F1
#
_entry.id   AF-J9FZR4-F1
#
_cell.length_a   1.000
_cell.length_b   1.000
_cell.length_c   1.000
_cell.angle_alpha   90.00
_cell.angle_beta   90.00
_cell.angle_gamma   90.00
#
_symmetry.space_group_name_H-M   'P 1'
#
loop_
_entity.id
_entity.type
_entity.pdbx_description
1 polymer ?
#
loop_
_entity_poly.entity_id
_entity_poly.type
_entity_poly.pdbx_seq_one_letter_code
_entity_poly.pdbx_strand_id
1 'polypeptide(L)'
;TLRPDDVLVVMPDISGAAPLIDKVFGSLPESRRIPWSVSGARPSDSDPASAAVMSLLRLLAGRADALSFIEWVSLPIVSEAYGFSVSDMAVLNDWLIQAGYRFGLSESHLEAIEREDGQPVLPALMHDMSLERALERLTLGFFMSESVESPWGDTLPVRGHEGGTWVSVGDRPLLLEGLLKVAGKLEESRLDTVIPKKPEAWQHWFTALLAAFFPDRSASGCFDPIREAISTLTEEMNRAAGPEGAEPVSYPLFLEALAGKLQTVPENAYGGNTVTFSGMTQMRNLPYRVIAVIGLNADSAFPGCSQREEFDLMTVRPRRGDRDSRIDNRN
;
A
#
# COMPACT_ATOMS: atom_id res chain seq x y z
N THR A 1 -5.34 21.54 38.59
CA THR A 1 -5.50 20.10 38.32
C THR A 1 -4.63 19.72 37.13
N LEU A 2 -4.20 18.46 37.02
CA LEU A 2 -3.44 17.96 35.85
C LEU A 2 -4.44 17.52 34.79
N ARG A 3 -4.24 17.91 33.53
CA ARG A 3 -5.07 17.51 32.39
C ARG A 3 -4.30 16.57 31.46
N PRO A 4 -4.98 15.79 30.59
CA PRO A 4 -4.31 14.89 29.64
C PRO A 4 -3.28 15.61 28.75
N ASP A 5 -3.60 16.81 28.28
CA ASP A 5 -2.72 17.65 27.44
C ASP A 5 -1.47 18.17 28.17
N ASP A 6 -1.42 18.04 29.50
CA ASP A 6 -0.25 18.37 30.30
C ASP A 6 0.80 17.24 30.34
N VAL A 7 0.50 16.06 29.75
CA VAL A 7 1.31 14.84 29.85
C VAL A 7 1.87 14.42 28.49
N LEU A 8 3.19 14.24 28.44
CA LEU A 8 3.93 13.67 27.31
C LEU A 8 4.61 12.37 27.73
N VAL A 9 4.46 11.33 26.92
CA VAL A 9 5.18 10.05 27.05
C VAL A 9 6.05 9.84 25.82
N VAL A 10 7.34 9.62 26.04
CA VAL A 10 8.33 9.58 24.97
C VAL A 10 9.07 8.24 24.98
N MET A 11 9.34 7.69 23.80
CA MET A 11 10.06 6.42 23.67
C MET A 11 10.93 6.35 22.41
N PRO A 12 11.95 5.45 22.39
CA PRO A 12 12.84 5.34 21.24
C PRO A 12 12.14 4.77 20.01
N ASP A 13 11.27 3.80 20.22
CA ASP A 13 10.52 3.10 19.17
C ASP A 13 9.01 3.28 19.41
N ILE A 14 8.49 4.43 18.98
CA ILE A 14 7.07 4.71 19.06
C ILE A 14 6.25 3.87 18.07
N SER A 15 6.85 3.49 16.93
CA SER A 15 6.21 2.65 15.92
C SER A 15 5.91 1.25 16.46
N GLY A 16 6.87 0.58 17.09
CA GLY A 16 6.65 -0.73 17.70
C GLY A 16 5.69 -0.70 18.89
N ALA A 17 5.61 0.43 19.61
CA ALA A 17 4.76 0.58 20.78
C ALA A 17 3.32 1.02 20.47
N ALA A 18 3.07 1.69 19.35
CA ALA A 18 1.77 2.26 18.99
C ALA A 18 0.59 1.24 19.12
N PRO A 19 0.69 0.01 18.57
CA PRO A 19 -0.41 -0.96 18.70
C PRO A 19 -0.70 -1.38 20.15
N LEU A 20 0.33 -1.41 21.00
CA LEU A 20 0.18 -1.72 22.42
C LEU A 20 -0.46 -0.57 23.18
N ILE A 21 -0.08 0.67 22.86
CA ILE A 21 -0.68 1.88 23.43
C ILE A 21 -2.18 1.91 23.11
N ASP A 22 -2.55 1.72 21.83
CA ASP A 22 -3.94 1.70 21.40
C ASP A 22 -4.75 0.60 22.08
N LYS A 23 -4.17 -0.59 22.22
CA LYS A 23 -4.82 -1.71 22.91
C LYS A 23 -5.04 -1.40 24.40
N VAL A 24 -4.05 -0.87 25.09
CA VAL A 24 -4.14 -0.58 26.54
C VAL A 24 -5.12 0.54 26.80
N PHE A 25 -4.95 1.69 26.14
CA PHE A 25 -5.80 2.86 26.37
C PHE A 25 -7.22 2.68 25.81
N GLY A 26 -7.38 1.91 24.72
CA GLY A 26 -8.68 1.56 24.14
C GLY A 26 -9.47 0.52 24.94
N SER A 27 -8.79 -0.37 25.69
CA SER A 27 -9.45 -1.43 26.45
C SER A 27 -10.22 -0.96 27.70
N LEU A 28 -9.99 0.27 28.15
CA LEU A 28 -10.63 0.80 29.35
C LEU A 28 -12.08 1.25 29.08
N PRO A 29 -13.01 1.02 30.03
CA PRO A 29 -14.35 1.60 29.99
C PRO A 29 -14.30 3.13 29.92
N GLU A 30 -15.30 3.75 29.29
CA GLU A 30 -15.34 5.21 29.05
C GLU A 30 -15.11 6.05 30.33
N SER A 31 -15.65 5.61 31.47
CA SER A 31 -15.49 6.27 32.76
C SER A 31 -14.07 6.29 33.33
N ARG A 32 -13.17 5.45 32.80
CA ARG A 32 -11.75 5.37 33.18
C ARG A 32 -10.81 5.61 32.00
N ARG A 33 -11.35 5.93 30.82
CA ARG A 33 -10.57 6.11 29.61
C ARG A 33 -9.89 7.47 29.65
N ILE A 34 -8.57 7.44 29.52
CA ILE A 34 -7.77 8.65 29.33
C ILE A 34 -7.63 8.85 27.82
N PRO A 35 -8.03 10.00 27.26
CA PRO A 35 -7.84 10.28 25.84
C PRO A 35 -6.35 10.35 25.51
N TRP A 36 -5.93 9.76 24.39
CA TRP A 36 -4.53 9.69 23.98
C TRP A 36 -4.38 9.99 22.49
N SER A 37 -3.18 10.39 22.10
CA SER A 37 -2.76 10.50 20.70
C SER A 37 -1.34 9.95 20.55
N VAL A 38 -1.07 9.31 19.41
CA VAL A 38 0.27 8.84 19.05
C VAL A 38 0.80 9.72 17.93
N SER A 39 1.89 10.42 18.19
CA SER A 39 2.66 11.23 17.24
C SER A 39 3.98 10.53 16.93
N GLY A 40 4.59 10.79 15.79
CA GLY A 40 5.94 10.30 15.53
C GLY A 40 6.03 8.82 15.12
N ALA A 41 4.95 8.05 15.23
CA ALA A 41 4.88 6.69 14.72
C ALA A 41 4.86 6.72 13.19
N ARG A 42 5.73 5.93 12.55
CA ARG A 42 5.56 5.59 11.13
C ARG A 42 4.12 5.09 10.94
N PRO A 43 3.41 5.52 9.88
CA PRO A 43 2.00 5.20 9.62
C PRO A 43 1.68 3.72 9.52
N SER A 44 1.90 2.93 10.58
CA SER A 44 1.62 1.50 10.52
C SER A 44 2.54 0.76 9.52
N ASP A 45 2.62 -0.57 9.59
CA ASP A 45 2.23 -1.38 8.43
C ASP A 45 0.70 -1.63 8.51
N SER A 46 -0.03 -0.70 9.13
CA SER A 46 -1.36 -0.88 9.71
C SER A 46 -2.35 0.22 9.35
N ASP A 47 -1.98 1.26 8.59
CA ASP A 47 -3.02 2.02 7.89
C ASP A 47 -3.53 1.14 6.75
N PRO A 48 -4.73 0.55 6.86
CA PRO A 48 -5.18 -0.43 5.88
C PRO A 48 -5.38 0.21 4.50
N ALA A 49 -5.65 1.52 4.46
CA ALA A 49 -5.78 2.29 3.22
C ALA A 49 -4.43 2.40 2.49
N SER A 50 -3.37 2.85 3.19
CA SER A 50 -2.02 2.93 2.61
C SER A 50 -1.51 1.57 2.18
N ALA A 51 -1.73 0.51 2.97
CA ALA A 51 -1.36 -0.86 2.59
C ALA A 51 -2.08 -1.32 1.31
N ALA A 52 -3.40 -1.09 1.21
CA ALA A 52 -4.18 -1.45 0.04
C ALA A 52 -3.75 -0.69 -1.23
N VAL A 53 -3.49 0.61 -1.10
CA VAL A 53 -3.01 1.46 -2.20
C VAL A 53 -1.60 1.04 -2.63
N MET A 54 -0.69 0.80 -1.68
CA MET A 54 0.68 0.38 -1.99
C MET A 54 0.72 -1.00 -2.66
N SER A 55 -0.11 -1.94 -2.21
CA SER A 55 -0.24 -3.26 -2.83
C SER A 55 -0.82 -3.15 -4.25
N LEU A 56 -1.84 -2.31 -4.47
CA LEU A 56 -2.37 -2.02 -5.81
C LEU A 56 -1.29 -1.47 -6.74
N LEU A 57 -0.54 -0.45 -6.33
CA LEU A 57 0.50 0.14 -7.17
C LEU A 57 1.62 -0.87 -7.48
N ARG A 58 1.99 -1.73 -6.53
CA ARG A 58 2.96 -2.80 -6.76
C ARG A 58 2.45 -3.86 -7.72
N LEU A 59 1.15 -4.19 -7.70
CA LEU A 59 0.53 -5.08 -8.67
C LEU A 59 0.63 -4.51 -10.10
N LEU A 60 0.45 -3.20 -10.26
CA LEU A 60 0.56 -2.53 -11.57
C LEU A 60 2.01 -2.40 -12.06
N ALA A 61 2.99 -2.35 -11.16
CA ALA A 61 4.41 -2.24 -11.49
C ALA A 61 5.09 -3.60 -11.68
N GLY A 62 4.63 -4.62 -10.94
CA GLY A 62 5.26 -5.93 -10.89
C GLY A 62 4.61 -6.92 -11.84
N ARG A 63 5.01 -8.20 -11.70
CA ARG A 63 4.49 -9.29 -12.54
C ARG A 63 3.03 -9.65 -12.30
N ALA A 64 2.34 -9.02 -11.36
CA ALA A 64 0.98 -9.36 -10.94
C ALA A 64 0.81 -10.88 -10.78
N ASP A 65 1.52 -11.49 -9.82
CA ASP A 65 1.37 -12.93 -9.57
C ASP A 65 0.04 -13.24 -8.86
N ALA A 66 -0.40 -14.49 -8.98
CA ALA A 66 -1.69 -14.93 -8.46
C ALA A 66 -1.82 -14.77 -6.94
N LEU A 67 -0.74 -14.98 -6.19
CA LEU A 67 -0.75 -14.82 -4.74
C LEU A 67 -0.92 -13.35 -4.37
N SER A 68 -0.09 -12.46 -4.92
CA SER A 68 -0.20 -11.02 -4.70
C SER A 68 -1.57 -10.47 -5.08
N PHE A 69 -2.16 -10.96 -6.17
CA PHE A 69 -3.52 -10.57 -6.59
C PHE A 69 -4.57 -11.01 -5.56
N ILE A 70 -4.55 -12.27 -5.12
CA ILE A 70 -5.50 -12.79 -4.12
C ILE A 70 -5.31 -12.10 -2.77
N GLU A 71 -4.08 -11.87 -2.32
CA GLU A 71 -3.78 -11.15 -1.09
C GLU A 71 -4.36 -9.73 -1.12
N TRP A 72 -4.19 -9.02 -2.23
CA TRP A 72 -4.74 -7.68 -2.40
C TRP A 72 -6.27 -7.67 -2.43
N VAL A 73 -6.91 -8.58 -3.20
CA VAL A 73 -8.38 -8.70 -3.25
C VAL A 73 -8.97 -9.09 -1.88
N SER A 74 -8.21 -9.82 -1.07
CA SER A 74 -8.60 -10.25 0.29
C SER A 74 -8.53 -9.13 1.34
N LEU A 75 -7.94 -7.98 1.02
CA LEU A 75 -7.91 -6.85 1.94
C LEU A 75 -9.35 -6.35 2.20
N PRO A 76 -9.77 -6.13 3.45
CA PRO A 76 -11.15 -5.75 3.77
C PRO A 76 -11.67 -4.57 2.95
N ILE A 77 -10.86 -3.51 2.83
CA ILE A 77 -11.17 -2.32 2.03
C ILE A 77 -11.45 -2.66 0.56
N VAL A 78 -10.69 -3.61 -0.02
CA VAL A 78 -10.87 -4.04 -1.41
C VAL A 78 -12.08 -4.95 -1.52
N SER A 79 -12.18 -5.98 -0.66
CA SER A 79 -13.33 -6.90 -0.69
C SER A 79 -14.66 -6.17 -0.53
N GLU A 80 -14.75 -5.18 0.35
CA GLU A 80 -15.96 -4.37 0.53
C GLU A 80 -16.29 -3.54 -0.72
N ALA A 81 -15.28 -2.92 -1.35
CA ALA A 81 -15.46 -2.10 -2.54
C ALA A 81 -16.05 -2.88 -3.74
N TYR A 82 -15.78 -4.19 -3.79
CA TYR A 82 -16.26 -5.08 -4.86
C TYR A 82 -17.36 -6.06 -4.39
N GLY A 83 -17.81 -5.95 -3.14
CA GLY A 83 -18.89 -6.77 -2.60
C GLY A 83 -18.51 -8.25 -2.37
N PHE A 84 -17.23 -8.54 -2.19
CA PHE A 84 -16.74 -9.88 -1.90
C PHE A 84 -16.86 -10.19 -0.41
N SER A 85 -17.34 -11.39 -0.10
CA SER A 85 -17.36 -11.94 1.24
C SER A 85 -16.07 -12.72 1.55
N VAL A 86 -15.82 -12.96 2.84
CA VAL A 86 -14.68 -13.80 3.27
C VAL A 86 -14.76 -15.21 2.68
N SER A 87 -15.96 -15.77 2.54
CA SER A 87 -16.16 -17.09 1.91
C SER A 87 -15.87 -17.09 0.42
N ASP A 88 -15.96 -15.94 -0.25
CA ASP A 88 -15.70 -15.86 -1.69
C ASP A 88 -14.20 -15.97 -2.00
N MET A 89 -13.31 -15.66 -1.07
CA MET A 89 -11.86 -15.69 -1.29
C MET A 89 -11.35 -17.10 -1.64
N ALA A 90 -11.87 -18.12 -0.97
CA ALA A 90 -11.53 -19.51 -1.29
C ALA A 90 -12.01 -19.88 -2.71
N VAL A 91 -13.23 -19.46 -3.07
CA VAL A 91 -13.81 -19.71 -4.38
C VAL A 91 -13.03 -19.01 -5.49
N LEU A 92 -12.68 -17.73 -5.30
CA LEU A 92 -11.88 -16.96 -6.26
C LEU A 92 -10.50 -17.58 -6.46
N ASN A 93 -9.83 -17.95 -5.38
CA ASN A 93 -8.51 -18.59 -5.45
C ASN A 93 -8.58 -19.90 -6.25
N ASP A 94 -9.59 -20.74 -5.98
CA ASP A 94 -9.76 -22.01 -6.69
C ASP A 94 -10.07 -21.79 -8.17
N TRP A 95 -10.98 -20.87 -8.50
CA TRP A 95 -11.29 -20.52 -9.88
C TRP A 95 -10.05 -20.08 -10.66
N LEU A 96 -9.25 -19.17 -10.09
CA LEU A 96 -8.03 -18.68 -10.74
C LEU A 96 -6.98 -19.77 -10.91
N ILE A 97 -6.81 -20.65 -9.90
CA ILE A 97 -5.87 -21.77 -9.99
C ILE A 97 -6.28 -22.74 -11.10
N GLN A 98 -7.56 -23.12 -11.17
CA GLN A 98 -8.10 -24.04 -12.17
C GLN A 98 -8.08 -23.44 -13.58
N ALA A 99 -8.34 -22.13 -13.69
CA ALA A 99 -8.27 -21.40 -14.95
C ALA A 99 -6.83 -21.12 -15.43
N GLY A 100 -5.83 -21.52 -14.63
CA GLY A 100 -4.42 -21.46 -15.01
C GLY A 100 -3.73 -20.12 -14.76
N TYR A 101 -4.35 -19.20 -14.01
CA TYR A 101 -3.71 -17.93 -13.66
C TYR A 101 -2.47 -18.17 -12.79
N ARG A 102 -1.34 -17.58 -13.17
CA ARG A 102 -0.10 -17.60 -12.38
C ARG A 102 0.54 -16.23 -12.25
N PHE A 103 0.63 -15.47 -13.33
CA PHE A 103 1.20 -14.13 -13.32
C PHE A 103 0.82 -13.37 -14.60
N GLY A 104 0.89 -12.04 -14.55
CA GLY A 104 0.59 -11.14 -15.64
C GLY A 104 -0.89 -10.78 -15.70
N LEU A 105 -1.18 -9.51 -15.99
CA LEU A 105 -2.57 -9.06 -16.17
C LEU A 105 -3.10 -9.44 -17.55
N SER A 106 -2.30 -9.18 -18.58
CA SER A 106 -2.58 -9.46 -20.00
C SER A 106 -1.31 -9.91 -20.71
N GLU A 107 -1.44 -10.38 -21.95
CA GLU A 107 -0.27 -10.62 -22.82
C GLU A 107 0.56 -9.34 -22.98
N SER A 108 -0.09 -8.20 -23.24
CA SER A 108 0.60 -6.92 -23.39
C SER A 108 1.34 -6.45 -22.14
N HIS A 109 0.85 -6.82 -20.95
CA HIS A 109 1.54 -6.56 -19.69
C HIS A 109 2.83 -7.38 -19.60
N LEU A 110 2.77 -8.68 -19.91
CA LEU A 110 3.93 -9.55 -19.88
C LEU A 110 5.02 -9.08 -20.86
N GLU A 111 4.63 -8.75 -22.09
CA GLU A 111 5.58 -8.21 -23.07
C GLU A 111 6.20 -6.86 -22.63
N ALA A 112 5.47 -6.03 -21.87
CA ALA A 112 6.01 -4.78 -21.36
C ALA A 112 7.11 -5.02 -20.32
N ILE A 113 6.88 -5.94 -19.38
CA ILE A 113 7.86 -6.33 -18.36
C ILE A 113 9.11 -6.94 -19.00
N GLU A 114 8.95 -7.80 -20.00
CA GLU A 114 10.08 -8.44 -20.71
C GLU A 114 11.03 -7.43 -21.36
N ARG A 115 10.47 -6.34 -21.91
CA ARG A 115 11.25 -5.30 -22.60
C ARG A 115 12.08 -4.45 -21.65
N GLU A 116 11.63 -4.27 -20.39
CA GLU A 116 12.34 -3.45 -19.40
C GLU A 116 13.49 -4.20 -18.72
N ASP A 117 13.31 -5.48 -18.38
CA ASP A 117 14.27 -6.21 -17.53
C ASP A 117 15.42 -6.90 -18.31
N GLY A 118 15.43 -6.84 -19.65
CA GLY A 118 16.41 -7.57 -20.47
C GLY A 118 16.39 -9.09 -20.26
N GLN A 119 15.29 -9.59 -19.70
CA GLN A 119 15.06 -10.99 -19.39
C GLN A 119 14.83 -11.78 -20.69
N PRO A 120 15.15 -13.08 -20.72
CA PRO A 120 14.80 -13.92 -21.86
C PRO A 120 13.29 -13.86 -22.10
N VAL A 121 12.90 -13.65 -23.37
CA VAL A 121 11.51 -13.71 -23.85
C VAL A 121 10.86 -14.96 -23.25
N LEU A 122 9.75 -14.81 -22.53
CA LEU A 122 9.06 -15.95 -21.96
C LEU A 122 8.60 -16.85 -23.12
N PRO A 123 8.66 -18.18 -22.97
CA PRO A 123 8.07 -19.07 -23.96
C PRO A 123 6.62 -18.65 -24.25
N ALA A 124 6.18 -18.67 -25.51
CA ALA A 124 4.84 -18.21 -25.89
C ALA A 124 3.71 -18.84 -25.05
N LEU A 125 3.92 -20.08 -24.58
CA LEU A 125 3.01 -20.81 -23.69
C LEU A 125 2.79 -20.12 -22.32
N MET A 126 3.70 -19.27 -21.87
CA MET A 126 3.58 -18.55 -20.60
C MET A 126 2.61 -17.37 -20.66
N HIS A 127 2.35 -16.80 -21.85
CA HIS A 127 1.29 -15.79 -22.02
C HIS A 127 -0.09 -16.36 -21.70
N ASP A 128 -0.25 -17.68 -21.85
CA ASP A 128 -1.50 -18.39 -21.59
C ASP A 128 -1.84 -18.50 -20.08
N MET A 129 -0.91 -18.08 -19.21
CA MET A 129 -0.98 -18.12 -17.74
C MET A 129 -1.39 -16.77 -17.11
N SER A 130 -1.76 -15.78 -17.94
CA SER A 130 -2.20 -14.44 -17.50
C SER A 130 -3.60 -14.44 -16.88
N LEU A 131 -3.91 -13.37 -16.14
CA LEU A 131 -5.23 -13.16 -15.56
C LEU A 131 -6.31 -13.06 -16.65
N GLU A 132 -6.06 -12.30 -17.71
CA GLU A 132 -6.93 -12.18 -18.88
C GLU A 132 -7.31 -13.56 -19.45
N ARG A 133 -6.31 -14.42 -19.72
CA ARG A 133 -6.55 -15.77 -20.25
C ARG A 133 -7.32 -16.65 -19.28
N ALA A 134 -7.06 -16.55 -17.98
CA ALA A 134 -7.84 -17.26 -16.97
C ALA A 134 -9.31 -16.79 -16.95
N LEU A 135 -9.55 -15.49 -17.07
CA LEU A 135 -10.91 -14.92 -17.09
C LEU A 135 -11.69 -15.29 -18.35
N GLU A 136 -11.02 -15.38 -19.49
CA GLU A 136 -11.61 -15.89 -20.72
C GLU A 136 -12.08 -17.33 -20.56
N ARG A 137 -11.26 -18.21 -19.97
CA ARG A 137 -11.65 -19.60 -19.66
C ARG A 137 -12.84 -19.69 -18.71
N LEU A 138 -12.83 -18.89 -17.65
CA LEU A 138 -13.93 -18.82 -16.67
C LEU A 138 -15.23 -18.31 -17.29
N THR A 139 -15.12 -17.30 -18.15
CA THR A 139 -16.27 -16.70 -18.83
C THR A 139 -16.84 -17.64 -19.89
N LEU A 140 -15.99 -18.36 -20.63
CA LEU A 140 -16.45 -19.43 -21.51
C LEU A 140 -17.12 -20.55 -20.72
N GLY A 141 -16.56 -20.95 -19.57
CA GLY A 141 -17.18 -21.94 -18.68
C GLY A 141 -18.54 -21.51 -18.15
N PHE A 142 -18.75 -20.20 -17.94
CA PHE A 142 -20.04 -19.64 -17.55
C PHE A 142 -21.11 -19.76 -18.65
N PHE A 143 -20.74 -19.53 -19.91
CA PHE A 143 -21.70 -19.57 -21.03
C PHE A 143 -21.92 -20.97 -21.62
N MET A 144 -20.96 -21.88 -21.47
CA MET A 144 -21.01 -23.21 -22.07
C MET A 144 -21.62 -24.27 -21.14
N SER A 145 -22.45 -25.14 -21.70
CA SER A 145 -23.01 -26.28 -20.96
C SER A 145 -21.90 -27.22 -20.48
N GLU A 146 -22.11 -27.88 -19.34
CA GLU A 146 -21.15 -28.86 -18.76
C GLU A 146 -20.74 -29.96 -19.73
N SER A 147 -21.62 -30.32 -20.67
CA SER A 147 -21.36 -31.32 -21.71
C SER A 147 -20.29 -30.91 -22.74
N VAL A 148 -19.89 -29.63 -22.77
CA VAL A 148 -18.81 -29.16 -23.66
C VAL A 148 -17.49 -29.25 -22.91
N GLU A 149 -16.71 -30.26 -23.27
CA GLU A 149 -15.35 -30.50 -22.76
C GLU A 149 -14.26 -30.19 -23.81
N SER A 150 -14.66 -29.79 -25.02
CA SER A 150 -13.74 -29.42 -26.10
C SER A 150 -13.41 -27.92 -26.07
N PRO A 151 -12.17 -27.53 -26.43
CA PRO A 151 -11.83 -26.12 -26.62
C PRO A 151 -12.73 -25.41 -27.63
N TRP A 152 -12.99 -24.13 -27.39
CA TRP A 152 -13.57 -23.21 -28.36
C TRP A 152 -12.45 -22.35 -28.94
N GLY A 153 -12.09 -22.60 -30.20
CA GLY A 153 -10.88 -22.03 -30.77
C GLY A 153 -9.64 -22.58 -30.06
N ASP A 154 -8.87 -21.70 -29.43
CA ASP A 154 -7.67 -22.03 -28.65
C ASP A 154 -7.93 -22.09 -27.14
N THR A 155 -9.16 -21.85 -26.69
CA THR A 155 -9.46 -21.66 -25.27
C THR A 155 -10.36 -22.78 -24.74
N LEU A 156 -9.89 -23.45 -23.68
CA LEU A 156 -10.66 -24.49 -22.99
C LEU A 156 -11.56 -23.87 -21.91
N PRO A 157 -12.89 -24.09 -21.93
CA PRO A 157 -13.78 -23.60 -20.87
C PRO A 157 -13.42 -24.18 -19.50
N VAL A 158 -13.40 -23.34 -18.47
CA VAL A 158 -13.18 -23.73 -17.07
C VAL A 158 -14.32 -23.20 -16.23
N ARG A 159 -14.91 -24.04 -15.38
CA ARG A 159 -16.08 -23.68 -14.56
C ARG A 159 -15.72 -23.43 -13.10
N GLY A 160 -14.51 -23.81 -12.68
CA GLY A 160 -13.99 -23.59 -11.33
C GLY A 160 -14.24 -24.75 -10.35
N HIS A 161 -14.85 -25.85 -10.80
CA HIS A 161 -15.16 -27.05 -10.00
C HIS A 161 -14.27 -28.26 -10.36
N GLU A 162 -13.34 -28.12 -11.30
CA GLU A 162 -12.51 -29.20 -11.87
C GLU A 162 -11.53 -29.79 -10.84
N GLY A 163 -11.29 -29.11 -9.72
CA GLY A 163 -10.39 -29.52 -8.64
C GLY A 163 -11.03 -30.22 -7.44
N GLY A 164 -12.31 -30.62 -7.52
CA GLY A 164 -13.06 -31.20 -6.38
C GLY A 164 -13.74 -30.16 -5.48
N THR A 165 -13.79 -28.92 -5.93
CA THR A 165 -14.59 -27.82 -5.38
C THR A 165 -16.02 -27.92 -5.92
N TRP A 166 -17.01 -27.48 -5.14
CA TRP A 166 -18.44 -27.64 -5.49
C TRP A 166 -19.10 -26.36 -6.04
N VAL A 167 -18.35 -25.28 -6.20
CA VAL A 167 -18.89 -23.96 -6.55
C VAL A 167 -18.35 -23.53 -7.91
N SER A 168 -19.22 -23.56 -8.92
CA SER A 168 -18.92 -23.12 -10.27
C SER A 168 -19.14 -21.62 -10.46
N VAL A 169 -18.58 -21.08 -11.55
CA VAL A 169 -18.91 -19.74 -12.04
C VAL A 169 -20.40 -19.53 -12.32
N GLY A 170 -21.13 -20.60 -12.67
CA GLY A 170 -22.58 -20.59 -12.85
C GLY A 170 -23.36 -20.46 -11.55
N ASP A 171 -22.82 -20.97 -10.43
CA ASP A 171 -23.44 -20.87 -9.11
C ASP A 171 -23.28 -19.48 -8.49
N ARG A 172 -22.24 -18.74 -8.90
CA ARG A 172 -21.86 -17.43 -8.33
C ARG A 172 -21.60 -16.37 -9.42
N PRO A 173 -22.59 -16.03 -10.27
CA PRO A 173 -22.40 -15.08 -11.37
C PRO A 173 -21.93 -13.69 -10.93
N LEU A 174 -22.42 -13.19 -9.79
CA LEU A 174 -22.02 -11.89 -9.25
C LEU A 174 -20.55 -11.88 -8.79
N LEU A 175 -20.03 -13.03 -8.35
CA LEU A 175 -18.63 -13.15 -7.97
C LEU A 175 -17.73 -13.10 -9.21
N LEU A 176 -18.13 -13.78 -10.29
CA LEU A 176 -17.45 -13.71 -11.58
C LEU A 176 -17.48 -12.27 -12.14
N GLU A 177 -18.63 -11.61 -12.10
CA GLU A 177 -18.77 -10.21 -12.52
C GLU A 177 -17.84 -9.28 -11.73
N GLY A 178 -17.80 -9.42 -10.40
CA GLY A 178 -16.89 -8.64 -9.56
C GLY A 178 -15.42 -8.89 -9.90
N LEU A 179 -15.02 -10.14 -10.13
CA LEU A 179 -13.67 -10.51 -10.54
C LEU A 179 -13.30 -9.88 -11.90
N LEU A 180 -14.18 -9.98 -12.90
CA LEU A 180 -14.00 -9.36 -14.21
C LEU A 180 -13.85 -7.84 -14.10
N LYS A 181 -14.68 -7.20 -13.25
CA LYS A 181 -14.64 -5.75 -13.02
C LYS A 181 -13.34 -5.30 -12.36
N VAL A 182 -12.80 -6.06 -11.40
CA VAL A 182 -11.50 -5.77 -10.78
C VAL A 182 -10.39 -5.89 -11.82
N ALA A 183 -10.36 -6.99 -12.56
CA ALA A 183 -9.31 -7.26 -13.53
C ALA A 183 -9.28 -6.24 -14.68
N GLY A 184 -10.45 -5.87 -15.21
CA GLY A 184 -10.56 -4.84 -16.24
C GLY A 184 -10.02 -3.50 -15.77
N LYS A 185 -10.38 -3.07 -14.55
CA LYS A 185 -9.86 -1.82 -13.97
C LYS A 185 -8.34 -1.86 -13.75
N LEU A 186 -7.79 -3.00 -13.36
CA LEU A 186 -6.34 -3.15 -13.20
C LEU A 186 -5.62 -2.95 -14.53
N GLU A 187 -6.11 -3.60 -15.59
CA GLU A 187 -5.48 -3.48 -16.90
C GLU A 187 -5.65 -2.08 -17.51
N GLU A 188 -6.83 -1.47 -17.40
CA GLU A 188 -7.06 -0.08 -17.79
C GLU A 188 -6.08 0.88 -17.07
N SER A 189 -5.92 0.70 -15.76
CA SER A 189 -5.02 1.54 -14.96
C SER A 189 -3.55 1.30 -15.31
N ARG A 190 -3.17 0.05 -15.62
CA ARG A 190 -1.82 -0.34 -16.03
C ARG A 190 -1.46 0.22 -17.40
N LEU A 191 -2.37 0.24 -18.36
CA LEU A 191 -2.10 0.82 -19.68
C LEU A 191 -1.70 2.30 -19.58
N ASP A 192 -2.28 3.02 -18.62
CA ASP A 192 -1.92 4.41 -18.35
C ASP A 192 -0.53 4.56 -17.69
N THR A 193 0.06 3.52 -17.10
CA THR A 193 1.40 3.64 -16.48
C THR A 193 2.55 3.52 -17.48
N VAL A 194 2.28 3.06 -18.71
CA VAL A 194 3.30 2.80 -19.75
C VAL A 194 4.00 4.09 -20.21
N ILE A 195 3.28 5.21 -20.24
CA ILE A 195 3.81 6.49 -20.75
C ILE A 195 4.24 7.37 -19.56
N PRO A 196 5.53 7.76 -19.46
CA PRO A 196 6.01 8.72 -18.47
C PRO A 196 5.18 10.00 -18.46
N LYS A 197 4.86 10.52 -17.27
CA LYS A 197 3.96 11.66 -17.10
C LYS A 197 4.59 12.79 -16.32
N LYS A 198 4.12 14.00 -16.60
CA LYS A 198 4.41 15.18 -15.78
C LYS A 198 3.70 15.09 -14.41
N PRO A 199 4.15 15.86 -13.40
CA PRO A 199 3.60 15.77 -12.04
C PRO A 199 2.08 15.87 -11.96
N GLU A 200 1.45 16.84 -12.65
CA GLU A 200 -0.01 17.04 -12.60
C GLU A 200 -0.79 15.87 -13.20
N ALA A 201 -0.23 15.25 -14.24
CA ALA A 201 -0.83 14.09 -14.88
C ALA A 201 -0.72 12.85 -13.98
N TRP A 202 0.37 12.70 -13.22
CA TRP A 202 0.49 11.68 -12.18
C TRP A 202 -0.52 11.89 -11.05
N GLN A 203 -0.66 13.13 -10.57
CA GLN A 203 -1.65 13.47 -9.55
C GLN A 203 -3.08 13.16 -10.02
N HIS A 204 -3.42 13.53 -11.25
CA HIS A 204 -4.73 13.27 -11.84
C HIS A 204 -5.00 11.77 -11.97
N TRP A 205 -4.06 11.03 -12.57
CA TRP A 205 -4.16 9.58 -12.71
C TRP A 205 -4.33 8.88 -11.35
N PHE A 206 -3.51 9.23 -10.36
CA PHE A 206 -3.56 8.61 -9.04
C PHE A 206 -4.86 8.95 -8.30
N THR A 207 -5.38 10.18 -8.45
CA THR A 207 -6.68 10.56 -7.89
C THR A 207 -7.82 9.75 -8.53
N ALA A 208 -7.78 9.55 -9.85
CA ALA A 208 -8.74 8.73 -10.56
C ALA A 208 -8.64 7.24 -10.16
N LEU A 209 -7.42 6.73 -9.99
CA LEU A 209 -7.14 5.38 -9.48
C LEU A 209 -7.79 5.17 -8.11
N LEU A 210 -7.57 6.09 -7.16
CA LEU A 210 -8.17 6.01 -5.83
C LEU A 210 -9.70 5.98 -5.91
N ALA A 211 -10.31 6.86 -6.70
CA ALA A 211 -11.77 6.88 -6.86
C ALA A 211 -12.32 5.61 -7.53
N ALA A 212 -11.56 4.99 -8.45
CA ALA A 212 -11.97 3.79 -9.16
C ALA A 212 -11.92 2.54 -8.27
N PHE A 213 -10.89 2.38 -7.44
CA PHE A 213 -10.67 1.18 -6.63
C PHE A 213 -11.24 1.31 -5.21
N PHE A 214 -11.30 2.52 -4.67
CA PHE A 214 -11.66 2.81 -3.29
C PHE A 214 -12.73 3.90 -3.21
N PRO A 215 -13.96 3.64 -3.69
CA PRO A 215 -15.04 4.60 -3.58
C PRO A 215 -15.34 4.89 -2.09
N ASP A 216 -15.77 6.11 -1.77
CA ASP A 216 -16.02 6.62 -0.40
C ASP A 216 -17.05 5.82 0.44
N ARG A 217 -17.55 4.69 -0.08
CA ARG A 217 -18.44 3.74 0.60
C ARG A 217 -17.71 2.70 1.45
N SER A 218 -16.38 2.58 1.39
CA SER A 218 -15.63 1.68 2.28
C SER A 218 -15.58 2.29 3.69
N ALA A 219 -16.21 1.67 4.67
CA ALA A 219 -16.24 2.18 6.05
C ALA A 219 -14.86 2.10 6.75
N SER A 220 -13.88 1.46 6.11
CA SER A 220 -12.67 0.95 6.76
C SER A 220 -11.38 1.73 6.48
N GLY A 221 -11.38 2.83 5.72
CA GLY A 221 -10.16 3.55 5.34
C GLY A 221 -10.30 5.07 5.26
N CYS A 222 -9.27 5.79 5.74
CA CYS A 222 -9.13 7.24 5.56
C CYS A 222 -8.12 7.50 4.43
N PHE A 223 -8.59 8.00 3.29
CA PHE A 223 -7.74 8.26 2.12
C PHE A 223 -7.20 9.70 2.06
N ASP A 224 -7.62 10.58 2.98
CA ASP A 224 -7.19 11.98 2.98
C ASP A 224 -5.68 12.15 3.15
N PRO A 225 -4.98 11.42 4.03
CA PRO A 225 -3.52 11.47 4.11
C PRO A 225 -2.83 11.05 2.81
N ILE A 226 -3.42 10.09 2.08
CA ILE A 226 -2.90 9.60 0.80
C ILE A 226 -3.08 10.66 -0.30
N ARG A 227 -4.23 11.36 -0.29
CA ARG A 227 -4.51 12.50 -1.18
C ARG A 227 -3.59 13.69 -0.90
N GLU A 228 -3.27 13.94 0.37
CA GLU A 228 -2.30 14.96 0.76
C GLU A 228 -0.89 14.58 0.30
N ALA A 229 -0.48 13.32 0.51
CA ALA A 229 0.84 12.83 0.11
C ALA A 229 1.12 12.99 -1.39
N ILE A 230 0.14 12.68 -2.26
CA ILE A 230 0.30 12.90 -3.70
C ILE A 230 0.35 14.39 -4.07
N SER A 231 -0.42 15.24 -3.37
CA SER A 231 -0.37 16.69 -3.58
C SER A 231 1.01 17.25 -3.22
N THR A 232 1.54 16.88 -2.06
CA THR A 232 2.88 17.27 -1.62
C THR A 232 3.95 16.77 -2.56
N LEU A 233 3.87 15.52 -3.02
CA LEU A 233 4.82 14.96 -3.99
C LEU A 233 4.83 15.76 -5.29
N THR A 234 3.64 16.13 -5.79
CA THR A 234 3.48 16.93 -7.01
C THR A 234 4.14 18.30 -6.87
N GLU A 235 3.91 18.97 -5.73
CA GLU A 235 4.56 20.26 -5.43
C GLU A 235 6.07 20.15 -5.36
N GLU A 236 6.61 19.07 -4.78
CA GLU A 236 8.04 18.84 -4.69
C GLU A 236 8.69 18.57 -6.04
N MET A 237 8.06 17.75 -6.89
CA MET A 237 8.51 17.52 -8.26
C MET A 237 8.56 18.84 -9.04
N ASN A 238 7.55 19.68 -8.88
CA ASN A 238 7.50 21.00 -9.52
C ASN A 238 8.51 21.99 -8.95
N ARG A 239 8.82 21.92 -7.65
CA ARG A 239 9.84 22.77 -7.03
C ARG A 239 11.26 22.37 -7.43
N ALA A 240 11.49 21.08 -7.64
CA ALA A 240 12.76 20.56 -8.13
C ALA A 240 12.97 20.84 -9.62
N ALA A 241 11.92 21.22 -10.35
CA ALA A 241 12.00 21.53 -11.76
C ALA A 241 12.90 22.73 -12.06
N GLY A 242 13.65 22.64 -13.15
CA GLY A 242 14.41 23.76 -13.69
C GLY A 242 13.52 24.80 -14.39
N PRO A 243 14.13 25.81 -15.04
CA PRO A 243 13.41 26.84 -15.78
C PRO A 243 12.47 26.31 -16.88
N GLU A 244 12.74 25.11 -17.39
CA GLU A 244 11.98 24.44 -18.45
C GLU A 244 10.75 23.67 -17.92
N GLY A 245 10.54 23.64 -16.60
CA GLY A 245 9.47 22.91 -15.94
C GLY A 245 9.83 21.46 -15.66
N ALA A 246 8.90 20.73 -15.03
CA ALA A 246 9.13 19.35 -14.63
C ALA A 246 9.16 18.42 -15.86
N GLU A 247 10.18 17.56 -15.92
CA GLU A 247 10.29 16.51 -16.93
C GLU A 247 9.28 15.36 -16.64
N PRO A 248 8.85 14.61 -17.66
CA PRO A 248 8.06 13.41 -17.46
C PRO A 248 8.81 12.36 -16.63
N VAL A 249 8.14 11.83 -15.62
CA VAL A 249 8.66 10.81 -14.70
C VAL A 249 8.05 9.46 -15.05
N SER A 250 8.87 8.41 -15.08
CA SER A 250 8.43 7.04 -15.31
C SER A 250 7.61 6.50 -14.13
N TYR A 251 6.74 5.52 -14.38
CA TYR A 251 5.93 4.93 -13.32
C TYR A 251 6.74 4.33 -12.17
N PRO A 252 7.84 3.57 -12.39
CA PRO A 252 8.63 3.03 -11.28
C PRO A 252 9.22 4.11 -10.36
N LEU A 253 9.71 5.21 -10.93
CA LEU A 253 10.27 6.32 -10.16
C LEU A 253 9.16 7.07 -9.39
N PHE A 254 8.00 7.27 -10.02
CA PHE A 254 6.83 7.81 -9.35
C PHE A 254 6.38 6.94 -8.16
N LEU A 255 6.32 5.62 -8.36
CA LEU A 255 5.97 4.65 -7.32
C LEU A 255 6.95 4.70 -6.15
N GLU A 256 8.26 4.72 -6.41
CA GLU A 256 9.28 4.81 -5.37
C GLU A 256 9.14 6.10 -4.55
N ALA A 257 8.98 7.24 -5.23
CA ALA A 257 8.81 8.53 -4.57
C ALA A 257 7.52 8.59 -3.72
N LEU A 258 6.41 8.07 -4.24
CA LEU A 258 5.15 8.00 -3.50
C LEU A 258 5.22 7.02 -2.33
N ALA A 259 5.87 5.87 -2.50
CA ALA A 259 6.12 4.92 -1.41
C ALA A 259 6.90 5.58 -0.27
N GLY A 260 7.94 6.34 -0.61
CA GLY A 260 8.70 7.13 0.35
C GLY A 260 7.81 8.12 1.11
N LYS A 261 6.90 8.81 0.41
CA LYS A 261 5.95 9.74 1.04
C LYS A 261 4.97 9.06 1.98
N LEU A 262 4.38 7.94 1.58
CA LEU A 262 3.41 7.23 2.42
C LEU A 262 4.05 6.60 3.67
N GLN A 263 5.37 6.38 3.66
CA GLN A 263 6.12 5.93 4.83
C GLN A 263 6.56 7.07 5.75
N THR A 264 6.43 8.34 5.33
CA THR A 264 6.80 9.47 6.18
C THR A 264 5.82 9.67 7.33
N VAL A 265 6.40 9.90 8.51
CA VAL A 265 5.67 10.14 9.75
C VAL A 265 5.04 11.53 9.70
N PRO A 266 3.73 11.70 9.89
CA PRO A 266 3.14 13.02 10.01
C PRO A 266 3.74 13.75 11.23
N GLU A 267 4.26 14.96 11.00
CA GLU A 267 5.00 15.73 12.01
C GLU A 267 4.08 16.35 13.09
N ASN A 268 2.76 16.38 12.86
CA ASN A 268 1.86 17.28 13.59
C ASN A 268 0.64 16.57 14.19
N ALA A 269 0.82 15.86 15.30
CA ALA A 269 -0.29 15.52 16.20
C ALA A 269 -0.20 16.31 17.53
N TYR A 270 0.23 17.57 17.44
CA TYR A 270 0.22 18.51 18.57
C TYR A 270 -1.11 19.26 18.60
N GLY A 271 -2.01 18.87 19.50
CA GLY A 271 -3.21 19.66 19.76
C GLY A 271 -4.44 18.81 20.02
N GLY A 272 -4.67 18.50 21.29
CA GLY A 272 -5.89 17.86 21.76
C GLY A 272 -5.87 17.76 23.29
N ASN A 273 -7.03 17.63 23.91
CA ASN A 273 -7.16 17.30 25.35
C ASN A 273 -6.78 15.82 25.59
N THR A 274 -5.61 15.40 25.13
CA THR A 274 -5.13 14.00 25.07
C THR A 274 -3.71 13.89 25.65
N VAL A 275 -3.39 12.74 26.23
CA VAL A 275 -2.00 12.38 26.54
C VAL A 275 -1.26 12.14 25.22
N THR A 276 -0.12 12.81 25.02
CA THR A 276 0.67 12.66 23.79
C THR A 276 1.72 11.56 23.98
N PHE A 277 1.72 10.56 23.10
CA PHE A 277 2.81 9.60 22.95
C PHE A 277 3.65 9.99 21.73
N SER A 278 4.98 10.08 21.86
CA SER A 278 5.84 10.49 20.75
C SER A 278 7.20 9.80 20.73
N GLY A 279 7.84 9.83 19.57
CA GLY A 279 9.26 9.48 19.40
C GLY A 279 10.20 10.54 20.01
N MET A 280 11.43 10.15 20.34
CA MET A 280 12.39 11.03 21.01
C MET A 280 12.96 12.17 20.15
N THR A 281 12.72 12.19 18.84
CA THR A 281 13.23 13.22 17.94
C THR A 281 12.51 14.57 18.06
N GLN A 282 11.33 14.63 18.68
CA GLN A 282 10.47 15.83 18.68
C GLN A 282 10.57 16.68 19.97
N MET A 283 11.71 16.68 20.67
CA MET A 283 11.80 17.07 22.09
C MET A 283 12.12 18.55 22.40
N ARG A 284 12.07 19.49 21.45
CA ARG A 284 12.52 20.87 21.72
C ARG A 284 11.38 21.80 22.16
N ASN A 285 11.57 22.46 23.32
CA ASN A 285 10.72 23.53 23.86
C ASN A 285 9.23 23.18 24.05
N LEU A 286 8.92 21.97 24.50
CA LEU A 286 7.53 21.53 24.67
C LEU A 286 6.93 21.94 26.03
N PRO A 287 5.74 22.55 26.09
CA PRO A 287 5.15 23.12 27.31
C PRO A 287 4.41 22.08 28.20
N TYR A 288 4.93 20.86 28.32
CA TYR A 288 4.29 19.80 29.15
C TYR A 288 4.67 19.92 30.64
N ARG A 289 3.73 19.57 31.53
CA ARG A 289 3.96 19.59 32.98
C ARG A 289 4.49 18.26 33.50
N VAL A 290 4.20 17.17 32.79
CA VAL A 290 4.70 15.81 33.10
C VAL A 290 5.29 15.22 31.84
N ILE A 291 6.54 14.76 31.93
CA ILE A 291 7.23 14.05 30.86
C ILE A 291 7.67 12.70 31.40
N ALA A 292 7.19 11.61 30.79
CA ALA A 292 7.62 10.25 31.08
C ALA A 292 8.44 9.71 29.91
N VAL A 293 9.58 9.09 30.20
CA VAL A 293 10.40 8.44 29.16
C VAL A 293 10.40 6.95 29.42
N ILE A 294 10.04 6.16 28.40
CA ILE A 294 9.87 4.71 28.47
C ILE A 294 10.76 4.05 27.41
N GLY A 295 11.30 2.87 27.72
CA GLY A 295 12.04 2.06 26.74
C GLY A 295 13.52 2.38 26.61
N LEU A 296 14.13 3.06 27.60
CA LEU A 296 15.57 3.29 27.68
C LEU A 296 16.32 2.05 28.21
N ASN A 297 16.23 0.95 27.47
CA ASN A 297 16.94 -0.29 27.78
C ASN A 297 18.37 -0.28 27.21
N ALA A 298 19.21 -1.22 27.65
CA ALA A 298 20.57 -1.39 27.14
C ALA A 298 20.60 -1.59 25.60
N ASP A 299 19.60 -2.27 25.06
CA ASP A 299 19.43 -2.54 23.62
C ASP A 299 18.54 -1.50 22.91
N SER A 300 18.24 -0.36 23.56
CA SER A 300 17.36 0.64 22.96
C SER A 300 18.03 1.39 21.81
N ALA A 301 17.23 1.84 20.84
CA ALA A 301 17.67 2.64 19.72
C ALA A 301 18.12 4.06 20.09
N PHE A 302 18.19 4.42 21.38
CA PHE A 302 18.56 5.74 21.87
C PHE A 302 19.95 5.72 22.54
N PRO A 303 20.81 6.74 22.32
CA PRO A 303 20.59 8.00 21.59
C PRO A 303 20.70 7.89 20.06
N GLY A 304 20.65 6.68 19.51
CA GLY A 304 20.81 6.41 18.09
C GLY A 304 22.26 6.15 17.69
N CYS A 305 22.40 5.59 16.49
CA CYS A 305 23.63 5.59 15.72
C CYS A 305 23.44 6.58 14.56
N SER A 306 24.37 7.54 14.41
CA SER A 306 24.41 8.37 13.21
C SER A 306 25.01 7.54 12.08
N GLN A 307 24.18 6.77 11.38
CA GLN A 307 24.61 6.21 10.10
C GLN A 307 24.60 7.35 9.10
N ARG A 308 25.80 7.82 8.75
CA ARG A 308 25.99 8.81 7.70
C ARG A 308 26.41 8.07 6.45
N GLU A 309 26.01 8.61 5.30
CA GLU A 309 26.43 8.08 4.01
C GLU A 309 27.95 8.09 3.89
N GLU A 310 28.53 7.08 3.23
CA GLU A 310 30.00 6.96 3.09
C GLU A 310 30.62 8.16 2.35
N PHE A 311 29.81 8.85 1.55
CA PHE A 311 30.19 10.06 0.83
C PHE A 311 29.93 11.36 1.61
N ASP A 312 29.45 11.30 2.86
CA ASP A 312 29.33 12.48 3.72
C ASP A 312 30.70 12.95 4.24
N LEU A 313 31.31 13.88 3.50
CA LEU A 313 32.58 14.49 3.84
C LEU A 313 32.56 15.31 5.15
N MET A 314 31.37 15.67 5.67
CA MET A 314 31.26 16.34 6.97
C MET A 314 31.73 15.44 8.12
N THR A 315 31.67 14.11 7.95
CA THR A 315 32.22 13.15 8.92
C THR A 315 33.75 13.15 8.92
N VAL A 316 34.36 13.33 7.74
CA VAL A 316 35.82 13.31 7.57
C VAL A 316 36.45 14.59 8.12
N ARG A 317 35.74 15.73 8.05
CA ARG A 317 36.22 17.04 8.52
C ARG A 317 35.13 17.81 9.29
N PRO A 318 34.79 17.37 10.52
CA PRO A 318 33.73 17.99 11.30
C PRO A 318 34.09 19.44 11.67
N ARG A 319 33.10 20.32 11.57
CA ARG A 319 33.17 21.73 11.94
C ARG A 319 32.21 22.05 13.09
N ARG A 320 32.48 23.13 13.81
CA ARG A 320 31.56 23.64 14.82
C ARG A 320 30.24 24.02 14.15
N GLY A 321 29.14 23.47 14.67
CA GLY A 321 27.79 23.66 14.11
C GLY A 321 27.31 22.52 13.22
N ASP A 322 28.18 21.56 12.87
CA ASP A 322 27.74 20.36 12.16
C ASP A 322 26.80 19.54 13.06
N ARG A 323 25.69 19.08 12.46
CA ARG A 323 24.67 18.34 13.19
C ARG A 323 25.15 16.92 13.49
N ASP A 324 25.25 16.58 14.76
CA ASP A 324 25.51 15.21 15.21
C ASP A 324 24.26 14.74 15.95
N SER A 325 23.48 13.85 15.32
CA SER A 325 22.23 13.35 15.88
C SER A 325 22.41 12.66 17.22
N ARG A 326 23.56 12.04 17.49
CA ARG A 326 23.84 11.39 18.77
C ARG A 326 24.15 12.41 19.86
N ILE A 327 24.87 13.48 19.53
CA ILE A 327 25.11 14.61 20.45
C ILE A 327 23.82 15.39 20.68
N ASP A 328 23.07 15.68 19.62
CA ASP A 328 21.76 16.35 19.67
C ASP A 328 20.76 15.57 20.52
N ASN A 329 20.71 14.25 20.42
CA ASN A 329 19.80 13.41 21.22
C ASN A 329 20.24 13.31 22.69
N ARG A 330 21.52 13.55 23.00
CA ARG A 330 22.05 13.54 24.38
C ARG A 330 21.85 14.87 25.11
N ASN A 331 21.68 15.96 24.37
CA ASN A 331 21.57 17.33 24.89
C ASN A 331 20.11 17.78 24.95
#